data_AF-A0A3D1HBH4-F1
#
_entry.id   AF-A0A3D1HBH4-F1
#
_cell.length_a   1.000
_cell.length_b   1.000
_cell.length_c   1.000
_cell.angle_alpha   90.00
_cell.angle_beta   90.00
_cell.angle_gamma   90.00
#
_symmetry.space_group_name_H-M   'P 1'
#
loop_
_entity.id
_entity.type
_entity.pdbx_description
1 polymer ?
#
loop_
_entity_poly.entity_id
_entity_poly.type
_entity_poly.pdbx_seq_one_letter_code
_entity_poly.pdbx_strand_id
1 'polypeptide(L)' 'MPITDLLEQNAEKYANEVALVEVNPQITEKRRVLWKDYDLIQPTSSQWYRREITWSVFNEKANRFAQLLMSRGVKKG' A
#
# COMPACT_ATOMS: atom_id res chain seq x y z
N MET A 1 -7.16 14.06 -16.67
CA MET A 1 -8.40 13.24 -16.88
C MET A 1 -9.26 13.50 -15.66
N PRO A 2 -10.57 13.73 -15.77
CA PRO A 2 -11.33 14.36 -14.69
C PRO A 2 -11.17 13.71 -13.31
N ILE A 3 -11.04 12.38 -13.25
CA ILE A 3 -10.80 11.67 -11.98
C ILE A 3 -9.34 11.76 -11.50
N THR A 4 -8.34 11.70 -12.39
CA THR A 4 -6.92 11.80 -12.00
C THR A 4 -6.60 13.18 -11.46
N ASP A 5 -7.19 14.20 -12.06
CA ASP A 5 -6.96 15.60 -11.70
C ASP A 5 -7.47 15.87 -10.27
N LEU A 6 -8.57 15.20 -9.86
CA LEU A 6 -9.07 15.24 -8.48
C LEU A 6 -8.15 14.48 -7.50
N LEU A 7 -7.64 13.32 -7.91
CA LEU A 7 -6.75 12.52 -7.06
C LEU A 7 -5.41 13.22 -6.82
N GLU A 8 -4.86 13.88 -7.83
CA GLU A 8 -3.64 14.69 -7.71
C GLU A 8 -3.86 15.87 -6.75
N GLN A 9 -4.97 16.60 -6.90
CA GLN A 9 -5.32 17.69 -5.97
C GLN A 9 -5.46 17.21 -4.53
N ASN A 10 -6.01 16.02 -4.31
CA ASN A 10 -6.10 15.45 -2.96
C ASN A 10 -4.73 15.10 -2.39
N ALA A 11 -3.82 14.57 -3.23
CA ALA A 11 -2.45 14.30 -2.82
C ALA A 11 -1.66 15.56 -2.47
N GLU A 12 -1.92 16.68 -3.16
CA GLU A 12 -1.32 17.97 -2.84
C GLU A 12 -1.88 18.58 -1.56
N LYS A 13 -3.22 18.62 -1.41
CA LYS A 13 -3.89 19.29 -0.28
C LYS A 13 -3.84 18.48 1.01
N TYR A 14 -3.90 17.16 0.92
CA TYR A 14 -4.09 16.25 2.05
C TYR A 14 -2.98 15.20 2.15
N ALA A 15 -1.75 15.56 1.76
CA ALA A 15 -0.60 14.65 1.64
C ALA A 15 -0.39 13.68 2.82
N ASN A 16 -0.63 14.17 4.04
CA ASN A 16 -0.42 13.43 5.30
C ASN A 16 -1.70 12.76 5.84
N GLU A 17 -2.86 13.01 5.23
CA GLU A 17 -4.12 12.39 5.65
C GLU A 17 -4.26 10.99 5.06
N VAL A 18 -5.05 10.15 5.73
CA VAL A 18 -5.30 8.76 5.33
C VAL A 18 -6.16 8.73 4.07
N ALA A 19 -5.66 8.08 3.02
CA ALA A 19 -6.37 7.86 1.77
C ALA A 19 -7.09 6.50 1.75
N LEU A 20 -6.41 5.44 2.18
CA LEU A 20 -6.95 4.08 2.17
C LEU A 20 -6.63 3.36 3.48
N VAL A 21 -7.57 2.52 3.90
CA VAL A 21 -7.50 1.67 5.08
C VAL A 21 -7.75 0.23 4.64
N GLU A 22 -6.88 -0.70 5.03
CA GLU A 22 -7.09 -2.12 4.80
C GLU A 22 -8.15 -2.69 5.76
N VAL A 23 -9.22 -3.27 5.21
CA VAL A 23 -10.41 -3.71 5.97
C VAL A 23 -10.33 -5.18 6.43
N ASN A 24 -9.36 -5.98 5.94
CA ASN A 24 -9.27 -7.41 6.26
C ASN A 24 -7.88 -7.85 6.77
N PRO A 25 -7.54 -7.57 8.04
CA PRO A 25 -6.22 -7.83 8.63
C PRO A 25 -5.94 -9.32 8.92
N GLN A 26 -6.90 -10.21 8.67
CA GLN A 26 -6.80 -11.65 8.94
C GLN A 26 -5.71 -12.33 8.08
N ILE A 27 -5.27 -11.70 7.00
CA ILE A 27 -4.14 -12.15 6.20
C ILE A 27 -2.86 -11.58 6.81
N THR A 28 -2.40 -12.19 7.90
CA THR A 28 -1.06 -11.93 8.41
C THR A 28 -0.07 -12.41 7.34
N GLU A 29 0.77 -11.53 6.80
CA GLU A 29 1.93 -11.96 6.01
C GLU A 29 2.66 -13.02 6.83
N LYS A 30 2.72 -14.26 6.33
CA LYS A 30 3.50 -15.31 6.98
C LYS A 30 4.94 -14.82 7.00
N ARG A 31 5.39 -14.32 8.15
CA ARG A 31 6.78 -13.96 8.38
C ARG A 31 7.61 -15.17 7.94
N ARG A 32 8.42 -15.00 6.88
CA ARG A 32 9.28 -16.08 6.37
C ARG A 32 10.43 -16.24 7.34
N VAL A 33 10.19 -16.98 8.42
CA VAL A 33 11.23 -17.30 9.40
C VAL A 33 11.99 -18.53 8.90
N LEU A 34 13.32 -18.48 8.96
CA LEU A 34 14.14 -19.67 8.77
C LEU A 34 13.97 -20.57 10.00
N TRP A 35 13.92 -21.88 9.79
CA TRP A 35 13.71 -22.88 10.86
C TRP A 35 14.69 -22.74 12.03
N LYS A 36 15.90 -22.22 11.78
CA LYS A 36 16.93 -21.98 12.81
C LYS A 36 16.58 -20.89 13.82
N ASP A 37 15.70 -19.96 13.44
CA ASP A 37 15.29 -18.86 14.31
C ASP A 37 13.99 -19.18 15.07
N TYR A 38 13.40 -20.36 14.86
CA TYR A 38 12.07 -20.71 15.37
C TYR A 38 12.06 -20.96 16.89
N ASP A 39 13.15 -21.53 17.44
CA ASP A 39 13.26 -21.87 18.86
C ASP A 39 13.36 -20.64 19.80
N LEU A 40 13.55 -19.44 19.25
CA LEU A 40 13.79 -18.20 20.01
C LEU A 40 12.63 -17.20 19.97
N ILE A 41 11.50 -17.52 19.31
CA ILE A 41 10.42 -16.55 19.08
C ILE A 41 9.24 -16.82 20.02
N GLN A 42 8.92 -15.86 20.88
CA GLN A 42 7.66 -15.86 21.63
C GLN A 42 6.46 -15.77 20.67
N PRO A 43 5.36 -16.50 20.90
CA PRO A 43 4.15 -16.34 20.10
C PRO A 43 3.62 -14.91 20.27
N THR A 44 3.83 -14.08 19.25
CA THR A 44 3.26 -12.72 19.23
C THR A 44 1.75 -12.88 19.05
N SER A 45 0.96 -12.31 19.96
CA SER A 45 -0.50 -12.27 19.87
C SER A 45 -0.94 -11.78 18.49
N SER A 46 -1.98 -12.38 17.91
CA SER A 46 -2.60 -11.92 16.66
C SER A 46 -3.16 -10.50 16.84
N GLN A 47 -2.35 -9.49 16.55
CA GLN A 47 -2.80 -8.12 16.55
C GLN A 47 -3.57 -7.87 15.25
N TRP A 48 -4.70 -7.18 15.37
CA TRP A 48 -5.46 -6.66 14.23
C TRP A 48 -4.57 -5.68 13.48
N TYR A 49 -3.90 -6.17 12.44
CA TYR A 49 -2.92 -5.40 11.69
C TYR A 49 -3.62 -4.52 10.66
N ARG A 50 -3.99 -3.30 11.07
CA ARG A 50 -4.58 -2.29 10.18
C ARG A 50 -3.48 -1.53 9.46
N ARG A 51 -3.39 -1.66 8.13
CA ARG A 51 -2.54 -0.79 7.29
C ARG A 51 -3.35 0.39 6.79
N GLU A 52 -2.80 1.57 7.00
CA GLU A 52 -3.29 2.82 6.43
C GLU A 52 -2.21 3.38 5.51
N ILE A 53 -2.60 4.00 4.40
CA ILE A 53 -1.67 4.77 3.57
C ILE A 53 -2.18 6.19 3.42
N THR A 54 -1.25 7.15 3.42
CA THR A 54 -1.57 8.55 3.21
C THR A 54 -1.80 8.86 1.73
N TRP A 55 -2.39 10.01 1.44
CA TRP A 55 -2.57 10.47 0.06
C TRP A 55 -1.24 10.62 -0.70
N SER A 56 -0.17 11.04 -0.03
CA SER A 56 1.17 11.10 -0.64
C SER A 56 1.67 9.71 -1.06
N VAL A 57 1.58 8.73 -0.16
CA VAL A 57 2.00 7.34 -0.42
C VAL A 57 1.15 6.69 -1.51
N PHE A 58 -0.16 6.98 -1.51
CA PHE A 58 -1.07 6.53 -2.58
C PHE A 58 -0.63 7.07 -3.94
N ASN A 59 -0.39 8.38 -4.04
CA ASN A 59 0.01 9.03 -5.28
C ASN A 59 1.34 8.50 -5.82
N GLU A 60 2.34 8.32 -4.95
CA GLU A 60 3.63 7.74 -5.34
C GLU A 60 3.46 6.32 -5.91
N LYS A 61 2.69 5.46 -5.24
CA LYS A 61 2.42 4.09 -5.67
C LYS A 61 1.65 4.04 -6.99
N ALA A 62 0.63 4.88 -7.15
CA ALA A 62 -0.17 4.98 -8.36
C ALA A 62 0.70 5.40 -9.56
N ASN A 63 1.55 6.42 -9.40
CA ASN A 63 2.46 6.88 -10.44
C ASN A 63 3.50 5.82 -10.82
N ARG A 64 4.08 5.13 -9.83
CA ARG A 64 5.01 4.03 -10.09
C ARG A 64 4.36 2.91 -10.90
N PHE A 65 3.10 2.57 -10.59
CA PHE A 65 2.36 1.55 -11.32
C PHE A 65 2.00 2.02 -12.74
N ALA A 66 1.62 3.29 -12.92
CA ALA A 66 1.36 3.86 -14.24
C ALA A 66 2.62 3.81 -15.12
N GLN A 67 3.79 4.16 -14.59
CA GLN A 67 5.07 4.04 -15.30
C GLN A 67 5.37 2.60 -15.72
N LEU A 68 5.07 1.63 -14.85
CA LEU A 68 5.20 0.21 -15.13
C LEU A 68 4.25 -0.28 -16.25
N LEU A 69 3.05 0.29 -16.34
CA LEU A 69 2.11 -0.02 -17.43
C LEU A 69 2.58 0.60 -18.74
N MET A 70 3.02 1.86 -18.71
CA MET A 70 3.59 2.55 -19.87
C MET A 70 4.83 1.81 -20.41
N SER A 71 5.70 1.30 -19.53
CA SER A 71 6.88 0.53 -19.94
C SER A 71 6.53 -0.81 -20.61
N ARG A 72 5.30 -1.32 -20.40
CA ARG A 72 4.76 -2.50 -21.10
C ARG A 72 3.97 -2.18 -22.36
N GLY A 73 3.96 -0.91 -22.80
CA GLY A 73 3.28 -0.48 -24.01
C GLY A 73 1.78 -0.24 -23.83
N VAL A 74 1.27 -0.19 -22.59
CA VAL A 74 -0.11 0.22 -22.32
C VAL A 74 -0.24 1.70 -22.63
N LYS A 75 -1.22 2.05 -23.45
CA LYS A 75 -1.52 3.42 -23.86
C LYS A 75 -2.87 3.83 -23.30
N LYS A 76 -3.09 5.15 -23.27
CA LYS A 76 -4.41 5.72 -23.00
C LYS A 76 -5.41 5.19 -24.05
N GLY A 77 -6.51 4.61 -23.57
CA GLY A 77 -7.65 4.20 -24.40
C GLY A 77 -8.58 5.36 -24.73
#